data_AF-C0NN99-F1
#
_entry.id   AF-C0NN99-F1
#
_cell.length_a   1.000
_cell.length_b   1.000
_cell.length_c   1.000
_cell.angle_alpha   90.00
_cell.angle_beta   90.00
_cell.angle_gamma   90.00
#
_symmetry.space_group_name_H-M   'P 1'
#
loop_
_entity.id
_entity.type
_entity.pdbx_description
1 polymer ?
#
loop_
_entity_poly.entity_id
_entity_poly.type
_entity_poly.pdbx_seq_one_letter_code
_entity_poly.pdbx_strand_id
1 'polypeptide(L)'
;MATVDLPTLQFTPVEEIPAKVRKVRTTFFQHKTRPIEFRIQQLRKLYWALKDREHLVVEALYRDLGKPKYETYVSEINIVENDIVFIQKNVAKWAKDEKAQNIDMPFTLMKPRIRKDPLGCVLVIGAFNVPFSLNILPLIGAIAAGNTVVVKPSESSPNCAAVLQEIIEAAIDPDVVSVVQGGATETQALLAERWDKICFTGNATVGRIVAQAAAPNLTPVLLELGGRNPAFITKKADVRLAARRLFWAKTFNAGQICLSQNYILVDKEIVSQLVTEFGKVWKEFYPDGVKASPDFCRIINDAAFRRIKDMIDSTKGKILLGGTMDEKERFIEPTLVQVDSADDPLVRWETFGPIITILPVGDLDEAIRISNDVDNTPLAAYAFGTKKEVEKVLSCVRSGGATINDTYMHGIIPNVPFGGVGESGSGAYHGRSSFDAFVHRRSIATTPGWVERMLSVRYPPYAGKLRSTLRSGTVAPNFDRSGRTTTGFWGWIIWFITFGGGANKSGASRAAVAVVAAIALNYYIKRRVKV
;
A
#
# COMPACT_ATOMS: atom_id res chain seq x y z
N MET A 1 21.75 30.62 -13.91
CA MET A 1 20.33 30.28 -13.72
C MET A 1 19.79 31.20 -12.65
N ALA A 2 18.63 31.83 -12.84
CA ALA A 2 18.02 32.61 -11.77
C ALA A 2 17.80 31.67 -10.57
N THR A 3 18.24 32.06 -9.38
CA THR A 3 18.00 31.30 -8.15
C THR A 3 16.50 31.23 -7.93
N VAL A 4 15.92 30.04 -7.99
CA VAL A 4 14.50 29.83 -7.68
C VAL A 4 14.33 30.10 -6.18
N ASP A 5 13.50 31.07 -5.83
CA ASP A 5 13.20 31.34 -4.42
C ASP A 5 12.19 30.30 -3.91
N LEU A 6 12.47 29.70 -2.75
CA LEU A 6 11.63 28.66 -2.16
C LEU A 6 11.01 29.18 -0.87
N PRO A 7 9.76 28.80 -0.55
CA PRO A 7 9.19 29.09 0.75
C PRO A 7 10.06 28.49 1.86
N THR A 8 10.15 29.19 2.99
CA THR A 8 10.89 28.72 4.16
C THR A 8 9.98 27.87 5.04
N LEU A 9 10.50 26.76 5.57
CA LEU A 9 9.77 25.93 6.52
C LEU A 9 9.50 26.69 7.81
N GLN A 10 8.22 26.81 8.18
CA GLN A 10 7.78 27.39 9.45
C GLN A 10 7.01 26.34 10.24
N PHE A 11 7.50 26.00 11.44
CA PHE A 11 6.82 25.03 12.29
C PHE A 11 5.49 25.61 12.76
N THR A 12 4.45 24.78 12.78
CA THR A 12 3.13 25.18 13.27
C THR A 12 3.18 25.26 14.80
N PRO A 13 2.84 26.40 15.42
CA PRO A 13 2.78 26.48 16.87
C PRO A 13 1.84 25.41 17.44
N VAL A 14 2.29 24.71 18.48
CA VAL A 14 1.58 23.53 19.02
C VAL A 14 0.17 23.88 19.48
N GLU A 15 -0.02 25.09 20.01
CA GLU A 15 -1.28 25.66 20.44
C GLU A 15 -2.31 25.86 19.30
N GLU A 16 -1.87 25.96 18.05
CA GLU A 16 -2.74 26.09 16.88
C GLU A 16 -3.24 24.74 16.34
N ILE A 17 -2.53 23.65 16.64
CA ILE A 17 -2.85 22.31 16.11
C ILE A 17 -4.29 21.89 16.46
N PRO A 18 -4.76 22.01 17.71
CA PRO A 18 -6.14 21.66 18.05
C PRO A 18 -7.18 22.47 17.27
N ALA A 19 -6.90 23.73 16.93
CA ALA A 19 -7.81 24.57 16.15
C ALA A 19 -7.91 24.11 14.69
N LYS A 20 -6.78 23.74 14.07
CA LYS A 20 -6.74 23.15 12.72
C LYS A 20 -7.50 21.81 12.69
N VAL A 21 -7.30 20.94 13.68
CA VAL A 21 -8.02 19.66 13.78
C VAL A 21 -9.53 19.86 13.99
N ARG A 22 -9.94 20.77 14.86
CA ARG A 22 -11.37 21.11 15.05
C ARG A 22 -12.01 21.65 13.77
N LYS A 23 -11.30 22.46 12.99
CA LYS A 23 -11.80 22.99 11.71
C LYS A 23 -12.11 21.85 10.74
N VAL A 24 -11.15 20.99 10.42
CA VAL A 24 -11.36 19.87 9.48
C VAL A 24 -12.45 18.90 9.97
N ARG A 25 -12.59 18.72 11.29
CA ARG A 25 -13.65 17.91 11.89
C ARG A 25 -15.02 18.53 11.73
N THR A 26 -15.14 19.83 11.98
CA THR A 26 -16.39 20.58 11.78
C THR A 26 -16.84 20.51 10.32
N THR A 27 -15.91 20.72 9.38
CA THR A 27 -16.17 20.64 7.93
C THR A 27 -16.67 19.27 7.49
N PHE A 28 -16.12 18.19 8.05
CA PHE A 28 -16.60 16.83 7.76
C PHE A 28 -18.06 16.63 8.19
N PHE A 29 -18.42 17.08 9.40
CA PHE A 29 -19.78 16.96 9.93
C PHE A 29 -20.79 17.89 9.25
N GLN A 30 -20.33 18.97 8.61
CA GLN A 30 -21.14 19.79 7.70
C GLN A 30 -21.42 19.12 6.35
N HIS A 31 -20.85 17.93 6.11
CA HIS A 31 -21.04 17.13 4.89
C HIS A 31 -20.55 17.80 3.60
N LYS A 32 -19.70 18.82 3.70
CA LYS A 32 -19.11 19.55 2.56
C LYS A 32 -18.40 18.61 1.57
N THR A 33 -17.73 17.57 2.07
CA THR A 33 -16.97 16.59 1.27
C THR A 33 -17.80 15.45 0.70
N ARG A 34 -19.11 15.34 1.02
CA ARG A 34 -19.95 14.22 0.57
C ARG A 34 -20.21 14.21 -0.94
N PRO A 35 -20.55 15.34 -1.60
CA PRO A 35 -20.82 15.36 -3.04
C PRO A 35 -19.59 14.90 -3.85
N ILE A 36 -19.78 13.95 -4.77
CA ILE A 36 -18.69 13.42 -5.60
C ILE A 36 -18.04 14.51 -6.45
N GLU A 37 -18.83 15.44 -6.98
CA GLU A 37 -18.32 16.54 -7.79
C GLU A 37 -17.38 17.45 -6.99
N PHE A 38 -17.67 17.70 -5.71
CA PHE A 38 -16.78 18.46 -4.83
C PHE A 38 -15.42 17.76 -4.71
N ARG A 39 -15.40 16.44 -4.51
CA ARG A 39 -14.16 15.65 -4.40
C ARG A 39 -13.34 15.73 -5.68
N ILE A 40 -13.99 15.58 -6.84
CA ILE A 40 -13.36 15.69 -8.17
C ILE A 40 -12.76 17.09 -8.36
N GLN A 41 -13.47 18.14 -7.96
CA GLN A 41 -12.96 19.51 -8.05
C GLN A 41 -11.70 19.71 -7.20
N GLN A 42 -11.66 19.24 -5.95
CA GLN A 42 -10.45 19.35 -5.11
C GLN A 42 -9.26 18.62 -5.74
N LEU A 43 -9.48 17.42 -6.29
CA LEU A 43 -8.44 16.65 -7.00
C LEU A 43 -7.92 17.40 -8.24
N ARG A 44 -8.81 17.99 -9.05
CA ARG A 44 -8.41 18.78 -10.23
C ARG A 44 -7.63 20.04 -9.85
N LYS A 45 -8.00 20.71 -8.76
CA LYS A 45 -7.25 21.86 -8.26
C LYS A 45 -5.86 21.45 -7.81
N LEU A 46 -5.73 20.35 -7.07
CA LEU A 46 -4.45 19.80 -6.64
C LEU A 46 -3.54 19.47 -7.84
N TYR A 47 -4.09 18.89 -8.91
CA TYR A 47 -3.34 18.65 -10.16
C TYR A 47 -2.73 19.94 -10.70
N TRP A 48 -3.52 21.01 -10.85
CA TRP A 48 -3.03 22.27 -11.40
C TRP A 48 -2.05 22.98 -10.46
N ALA A 49 -2.27 22.96 -9.14
CA ALA A 49 -1.31 23.54 -8.20
C ALA A 49 0.05 22.84 -8.21
N LEU A 50 0.06 21.51 -8.35
CA LEU A 50 1.31 20.77 -8.57
C LEU A 50 1.92 21.13 -9.94
N LYS A 51 1.11 21.15 -10.99
CA LYS A 51 1.55 21.44 -12.37
C LYS A 51 2.22 22.81 -12.48
N ASP A 52 1.61 23.82 -11.88
CA ASP A 52 2.10 25.20 -11.92
C ASP A 52 3.40 25.37 -11.11
N ARG A 53 3.70 24.42 -10.20
CA ARG A 53 4.83 24.46 -9.25
C ARG A 53 5.84 23.34 -9.43
N GLU A 54 5.83 22.62 -10.56
CA GLU A 54 6.81 21.57 -10.84
C GLU A 54 8.26 22.05 -10.67
N HIS A 55 8.53 23.29 -11.09
CA HIS A 55 9.85 23.90 -10.96
C HIS A 55 10.29 24.08 -9.49
N LEU A 56 9.37 24.38 -8.58
CA LEU A 56 9.64 24.45 -7.14
C LEU A 56 9.90 23.05 -6.57
N VAL A 57 9.15 22.04 -7.02
CA VAL A 57 9.34 20.63 -6.63
C VAL A 57 10.74 20.15 -7.02
N VAL A 58 11.16 20.42 -8.27
CA VAL A 58 12.49 20.07 -8.77
C VAL A 58 13.59 20.75 -7.95
N GLU A 59 13.45 22.05 -7.68
CA GLU A 59 14.44 22.78 -6.89
C GLU A 59 14.50 22.27 -5.44
N ALA A 60 13.35 22.06 -4.79
CA ALA A 60 13.30 21.60 -3.40
C ALA A 60 13.95 20.23 -3.22
N LEU A 61 13.67 19.29 -4.13
CA LEU A 61 14.28 17.96 -4.12
C LEU A 61 15.77 17.99 -4.44
N TYR A 62 16.21 18.90 -5.30
CA TYR A 62 17.62 19.12 -5.53
C TYR A 62 18.33 19.65 -4.27
N ARG A 63 17.74 20.62 -3.56
CA ARG A 63 18.32 21.16 -2.31
C ARG A 63 18.34 20.18 -1.15
N ASP A 64 17.29 19.37 -0.99
CA ASP A 64 17.19 18.45 0.15
C ASP A 64 17.92 17.12 -0.10
N LEU A 65 17.85 16.57 -1.31
CA LEU A 65 18.32 15.21 -1.63
C LEU A 65 19.35 15.17 -2.76
N GLY A 66 19.70 16.29 -3.39
CA GLY A 66 20.50 16.29 -4.62
C GLY A 66 19.81 15.53 -5.76
N LYS A 67 18.47 15.43 -5.73
CA LYS A 67 17.73 14.55 -6.65
C LYS A 67 17.79 15.08 -8.09
N PRO A 68 18.21 14.25 -9.06
CA PRO A 68 18.24 14.64 -10.46
C PRO A 68 16.86 14.99 -10.98
N LYS A 69 16.76 15.95 -11.90
CA LYS A 69 15.48 16.38 -12.48
C LYS A 69 14.67 15.22 -13.05
N TYR A 70 15.33 14.28 -13.74
CA TYR A 70 14.65 13.09 -14.29
C TYR A 70 14.01 12.22 -13.20
N GLU A 71 14.75 11.89 -12.14
CA GLU A 71 14.22 11.09 -11.02
C GLU A 71 13.06 11.80 -10.32
N THR A 72 13.14 13.13 -10.15
CA THR A 72 12.06 13.94 -9.60
C THR A 72 10.77 13.80 -10.41
N TYR A 73 10.83 13.96 -11.73
CA TYR A 73 9.64 13.83 -12.57
C TYR A 73 9.03 12.43 -12.48
N VAL A 74 9.84 11.37 -12.53
CA VAL A 74 9.34 10.00 -12.53
C VAL A 74 8.76 9.59 -11.16
N SER A 75 9.44 9.93 -10.06
CA SER A 75 9.08 9.44 -8.71
C SER A 75 8.16 10.33 -7.90
N GLU A 76 7.96 11.59 -8.28
CA GLU A 76 7.27 12.58 -7.43
C GLU A 76 6.16 13.31 -8.18
N ILE A 77 6.43 13.74 -9.41
CA ILE A 77 5.47 14.55 -10.19
C ILE A 77 4.54 13.66 -11.00
N ASN A 78 5.08 12.90 -11.96
CA ASN A 78 4.26 12.14 -12.92
C ASN A 78 3.40 11.08 -12.23
N ILE A 79 3.93 10.41 -11.20
CA ILE A 79 3.17 9.40 -10.45
C ILE A 79 1.95 10.03 -9.77
N VAL A 80 2.11 11.22 -9.16
CA VAL A 80 1.04 11.96 -8.50
C VAL A 80 0.04 12.51 -9.51
N GLU A 81 0.50 13.17 -10.58
CA GLU A 81 -0.35 13.71 -11.64
C GLU A 81 -1.23 12.61 -12.28
N ASN A 82 -0.61 11.47 -12.61
CA ASN A 82 -1.31 10.34 -13.20
C ASN A 82 -2.33 9.73 -12.23
N ASP A 83 -2.01 9.61 -10.94
CA ASP A 83 -2.94 9.06 -9.95
C ASP A 83 -4.14 10.00 -9.74
N ILE A 84 -3.93 11.32 -9.72
CA ILE A 84 -5.02 12.30 -9.70
C ILE A 84 -5.94 12.12 -10.91
N VAL A 85 -5.37 12.10 -12.12
CA VAL A 85 -6.13 11.95 -13.37
C VAL A 85 -6.89 10.62 -13.39
N PHE A 86 -6.29 9.55 -12.88
CA PHE A 86 -6.90 8.24 -12.83
C PHE A 86 -8.04 8.18 -11.79
N ILE A 87 -7.79 8.61 -10.56
CA ILE A 87 -8.75 8.54 -9.45
C ILE A 87 -9.96 9.45 -9.73
N GLN A 88 -9.76 10.67 -10.23
CA GLN A 88 -10.89 11.56 -10.52
C GLN A 88 -11.83 11.02 -11.61
N LYS A 89 -11.31 10.27 -12.60
CA LYS A 89 -12.15 9.60 -13.63
C LYS A 89 -13.00 8.47 -13.05
N ASN A 90 -12.55 7.84 -11.97
CA ASN A 90 -13.12 6.59 -11.47
C ASN A 90 -13.89 6.73 -10.14
N VAL A 91 -13.66 7.79 -9.36
CA VAL A 91 -14.25 7.97 -8.02
C VAL A 91 -15.79 7.86 -8.02
N ALA A 92 -16.46 8.40 -9.04
CA ALA A 92 -17.92 8.29 -9.17
C ALA A 92 -18.40 6.84 -9.36
N LYS A 93 -17.62 6.00 -10.06
CA LYS A 93 -17.90 4.56 -10.20
C LYS A 93 -17.63 3.84 -8.88
N TRP A 94 -16.55 4.20 -8.18
CA TRP A 94 -16.13 3.54 -6.95
C TRP A 94 -17.05 3.81 -5.78
N ALA A 95 -17.53 5.04 -5.62
CA ALA A 95 -18.42 5.46 -4.55
C ALA A 95 -19.85 4.88 -4.64
N LYS A 96 -20.24 4.26 -5.76
CA LYS A 96 -21.54 3.58 -5.87
C LYS A 96 -21.65 2.42 -4.86
N ASP A 97 -22.85 2.24 -4.31
CA ASP A 97 -23.21 1.06 -3.52
C ASP A 97 -22.86 -0.21 -4.32
N GLU A 98 -22.13 -1.13 -3.67
CA GLU A 98 -21.69 -2.40 -4.23
C GLU A 98 -22.72 -3.50 -3.92
N LYS A 99 -22.94 -4.41 -4.86
CA LYS A 99 -23.81 -5.58 -4.61
C LYS A 99 -23.06 -6.58 -3.73
N ALA A 100 -23.72 -7.11 -2.70
CA ALA A 100 -23.18 -8.23 -1.93
C ALA A 100 -23.14 -9.49 -2.81
N GLN A 101 -22.03 -10.22 -2.80
CA GLN A 101 -21.83 -11.44 -3.60
C GLN A 101 -22.38 -12.68 -2.88
N ASN A 102 -22.74 -13.72 -3.64
CA ASN A 102 -23.14 -15.05 -3.13
C ASN A 102 -24.28 -15.02 -2.09
N ILE A 103 -25.32 -14.22 -2.35
CA ILE A 103 -26.48 -14.10 -1.46
C ILE A 103 -27.54 -15.15 -1.83
N ASP A 104 -27.92 -15.97 -0.84
CA ASP A 104 -29.00 -16.93 -1.01
C ASP A 104 -30.34 -16.24 -1.30
N MET A 105 -31.18 -16.92 -2.10
CA MET A 105 -32.47 -16.40 -2.57
C MET A 105 -33.36 -15.74 -1.49
N PRO A 106 -33.51 -16.28 -0.26
CA PRO A 106 -34.32 -15.63 0.76
C PRO A 106 -33.84 -14.23 1.14
N PHE A 107 -32.52 -14.02 1.16
CA PHE A 107 -31.90 -12.75 1.52
C PHE A 107 -31.86 -11.76 0.36
N THR A 108 -31.93 -12.22 -0.89
CA THR A 108 -32.05 -11.34 -2.07
C THR A 108 -33.27 -10.41 -1.98
N LEU A 109 -34.35 -10.87 -1.35
CA LEU A 109 -35.55 -10.05 -1.10
C LEU A 109 -35.26 -8.84 -0.21
N MET A 110 -34.22 -8.89 0.61
CA MET A 110 -33.79 -7.80 1.48
C MET A 110 -32.90 -6.76 0.79
N LYS A 111 -32.59 -6.93 -0.51
CA LYS A 111 -31.73 -6.05 -1.32
C LYS A 111 -30.40 -5.68 -0.61
N PRO A 112 -29.62 -6.66 -0.12
CA PRO A 112 -28.36 -6.37 0.55
C PRO A 112 -27.39 -5.65 -0.39
N ARG A 113 -26.75 -4.61 0.13
CA ARG A 113 -25.75 -3.82 -0.58
C ARG A 113 -24.71 -3.29 0.40
N ILE A 114 -23.55 -2.91 -0.12
CA ILE A 114 -22.43 -2.36 0.64
C ILE A 114 -22.24 -0.91 0.19
N ARG A 115 -22.53 0.02 1.09
CA ARG A 115 -22.26 1.44 0.88
C ARG A 115 -20.83 1.77 1.31
N LYS A 116 -20.18 2.69 0.59
CA LYS A 116 -18.85 3.18 0.94
C LYS A 116 -18.98 4.60 1.48
N ASP A 117 -18.98 4.73 2.80
CA ASP A 117 -19.05 6.01 3.48
C ASP A 117 -17.62 6.49 3.80
N PRO A 118 -17.31 7.80 3.73
CA PRO A 118 -16.02 8.31 4.23
C PRO A 118 -15.84 7.97 5.72
N LEU A 119 -14.60 7.80 6.16
CA LEU A 119 -14.28 7.53 7.56
C LEU A 119 -14.49 8.76 8.44
N GLY A 120 -14.02 9.93 8.02
CA GLY A 120 -14.04 11.15 8.83
C GLY A 120 -12.87 12.07 8.59
N CYS A 121 -12.14 12.37 9.65
CA CYS A 121 -10.88 13.12 9.63
C CYS A 121 -9.71 12.16 9.57
N VAL A 122 -8.86 12.33 8.57
CA VAL A 122 -7.68 11.51 8.34
C VAL A 122 -6.41 12.30 8.65
N LEU A 123 -5.46 11.69 9.34
CA LEU A 123 -4.11 12.21 9.49
C LEU A 123 -3.19 11.49 8.50
N VAL A 124 -2.41 12.23 7.71
CA VAL A 124 -1.37 11.71 6.83
C VAL A 124 -0.02 12.23 7.31
N ILE A 125 0.88 11.33 7.71
CA ILE A 125 2.25 11.65 8.11
C ILE A 125 3.19 11.05 7.06
N GLY A 126 3.80 11.91 6.25
CA GLY A 126 4.68 11.49 5.15
C GLY A 126 6.15 11.37 5.55
N ALA A 127 6.94 10.70 4.71
CA ALA A 127 8.39 10.54 4.89
C ALA A 127 9.21 11.51 4.04
N PHE A 128 10.54 11.52 4.23
CA PHE A 128 11.45 12.49 3.62
C PHE A 128 12.00 12.09 2.24
N ASN A 129 11.95 10.80 1.90
CA ASN A 129 12.77 10.24 0.83
C ASN A 129 12.12 10.39 -0.55
N VAL A 130 10.80 10.32 -0.61
CA VAL A 130 9.96 10.74 -1.74
C VAL A 130 8.83 11.65 -1.22
N PRO A 131 9.19 12.86 -0.74
CA PRO A 131 8.35 13.65 0.16
C PRO A 131 7.08 14.18 -0.48
N PHE A 132 7.02 14.33 -1.80
CA PHE A 132 5.79 14.74 -2.48
C PHE A 132 4.85 13.54 -2.66
N SER A 133 5.37 12.44 -3.22
CA SER A 133 4.56 11.23 -3.44
C SER A 133 3.98 10.66 -2.14
N LEU A 134 4.78 10.54 -1.08
CA LEU A 134 4.31 9.93 0.18
C LEU A 134 3.36 10.79 1.01
N ASN A 135 3.23 12.08 0.70
CA ASN A 135 2.19 12.92 1.27
C ASN A 135 0.96 13.00 0.35
N ILE A 136 1.18 13.15 -0.96
CA ILE A 136 0.09 13.45 -1.89
C ILE A 136 -0.69 12.20 -2.31
N LEU A 137 -0.06 11.05 -2.55
CA LEU A 137 -0.76 9.81 -2.93
C LEU A 137 -1.82 9.37 -1.88
N PRO A 138 -1.51 9.29 -0.56
CA PRO A 138 -2.55 9.01 0.43
C PRO A 138 -3.58 10.15 0.54
N LEU A 139 -3.18 11.42 0.38
CA LEU A 139 -4.09 12.57 0.36
C LEU A 139 -5.13 12.46 -0.78
N ILE A 140 -4.72 12.10 -1.99
CA ILE A 140 -5.61 11.88 -3.14
C ILE A 140 -6.66 10.83 -2.80
N GLY A 141 -6.25 9.71 -2.20
CA GLY A 141 -7.14 8.66 -1.72
C GLY A 141 -8.18 9.16 -0.72
N ALA A 142 -7.73 9.88 0.30
CA ALA A 142 -8.57 10.41 1.37
C ALA A 142 -9.59 11.43 0.85
N ILE A 143 -9.20 12.34 -0.05
CA ILE A 143 -10.10 13.29 -0.72
C ILE A 143 -11.12 12.55 -1.58
N ALA A 144 -10.68 11.58 -2.39
CA ALA A 144 -11.57 10.80 -3.25
C ALA A 144 -12.61 10.02 -2.43
N ALA A 145 -12.22 9.48 -1.28
CA ALA A 145 -13.10 8.81 -0.34
C ALA A 145 -14.07 9.76 0.38
N GLY A 146 -13.82 11.07 0.38
CA GLY A 146 -14.70 12.11 0.94
C GLY A 146 -14.36 12.50 2.38
N ASN A 147 -13.11 12.32 2.78
CA ASN A 147 -12.61 12.67 4.11
C ASN A 147 -12.09 14.12 4.14
N THR A 148 -11.96 14.67 5.34
CA THR A 148 -11.10 15.82 5.57
C THR A 148 -9.73 15.34 6.07
N VAL A 149 -8.67 16.11 5.84
CA VAL A 149 -7.30 15.62 6.01
C VAL A 149 -6.42 16.65 6.70
N VAL A 150 -5.55 16.18 7.60
CA VAL A 150 -4.38 16.95 8.02
C VAL A 150 -3.14 16.23 7.51
N VAL A 151 -2.27 16.97 6.82
CA VAL A 151 -1.01 16.46 6.28
C VAL A 151 0.13 16.96 7.16
N LYS A 152 1.03 16.06 7.55
CA LYS A 152 2.26 16.34 8.28
C LYS A 152 3.45 15.90 7.44
N PRO A 153 4.08 16.82 6.70
CA PRO A 153 5.31 16.55 5.94
C PRO A 153 6.49 16.25 6.88
N SER A 154 7.52 15.58 6.35
CA SER A 154 8.76 15.35 7.11
C SER A 154 9.62 16.60 7.17
N GLU A 155 10.03 16.99 8.38
CA GLU A 155 10.98 18.06 8.65
C GLU A 155 12.39 17.74 8.17
N SER A 156 12.70 16.47 7.86
CA SER A 156 14.01 16.07 7.35
C SER A 156 14.27 16.55 5.92
N SER A 157 13.21 16.86 5.16
CA SER A 157 13.27 17.45 3.82
C SER A 157 12.60 18.84 3.85
N PRO A 158 13.25 19.86 4.44
CA PRO A 158 12.60 21.11 4.82
C PRO A 158 12.12 21.95 3.64
N ASN A 159 12.88 21.99 2.54
CA ASN A 159 12.47 22.70 1.33
C ASN A 159 11.25 22.02 0.71
N CYS A 160 11.25 20.68 0.64
CA CYS A 160 10.13 19.91 0.12
C CYS A 160 8.87 20.09 0.97
N ALA A 161 9.02 20.09 2.30
CA ALA A 161 7.92 20.32 3.23
C ALA A 161 7.26 21.69 3.02
N ALA A 162 8.06 22.75 2.85
CA ALA A 162 7.55 24.11 2.62
C ALA A 162 6.84 24.23 1.26
N VAL A 163 7.43 23.70 0.18
CA VAL A 163 6.81 23.71 -1.16
C VAL A 163 5.53 22.86 -1.19
N LEU A 164 5.50 21.72 -0.51
CA LEU A 164 4.30 20.89 -0.40
C LEU A 164 3.15 21.64 0.27
N GLN A 165 3.43 22.42 1.33
CA GLN A 165 2.43 23.27 1.95
C GLN A 165 1.91 24.33 0.98
N GLU A 166 2.80 25.00 0.25
CA GLU A 166 2.41 25.99 -0.76
C GLU A 166 1.49 25.39 -1.83
N ILE A 167 1.81 24.18 -2.33
CA ILE A 167 0.98 23.46 -3.31
C ILE A 167 -0.42 23.17 -2.74
N ILE A 168 -0.49 22.67 -1.51
CA ILE A 168 -1.76 22.31 -0.87
C ILE A 168 -2.61 23.57 -0.63
N GLU A 169 -2.04 24.61 -0.04
CA GLU A 169 -2.73 25.85 0.31
C GLU A 169 -3.14 26.68 -0.92
N ALA A 170 -2.42 26.56 -2.04
CA ALA A 170 -2.78 27.23 -3.29
C ALA A 170 -4.01 26.63 -4.00
N ALA A 171 -4.32 25.34 -3.78
CA ALA A 171 -5.35 24.63 -4.53
C ALA A 171 -6.54 24.18 -3.69
N ILE A 172 -6.29 23.62 -2.52
CA ILE A 172 -7.29 22.86 -1.79
C ILE A 172 -8.03 23.78 -0.83
N ASP A 173 -9.33 23.54 -0.67
CA ASP A 173 -10.14 24.20 0.34
C ASP A 173 -9.51 24.03 1.75
N PRO A 174 -9.09 25.12 2.42
CA PRO A 174 -8.35 25.05 3.68
C PRO A 174 -9.20 24.53 4.85
N ASP A 175 -10.52 24.47 4.68
CA ASP A 175 -11.41 23.83 5.67
C ASP A 175 -11.43 22.31 5.53
N VAL A 176 -10.98 21.77 4.37
CA VAL A 176 -10.98 20.34 4.05
C VAL A 176 -9.61 19.72 4.25
N VAL A 177 -8.55 20.42 3.83
CA VAL A 177 -7.17 19.97 4.01
C VAL A 177 -6.38 21.07 4.69
N SER A 178 -5.65 20.70 5.74
CA SER A 178 -4.68 21.60 6.39
C SER A 178 -3.33 20.93 6.51
N VAL A 179 -2.28 21.75 6.57
CA VAL A 179 -0.91 21.30 6.79
C VAL A 179 -0.47 21.70 8.20
N VAL A 180 0.22 20.78 8.85
CA VAL A 180 0.94 21.01 10.11
C VAL A 180 2.40 20.68 9.86
N GLN A 181 3.24 21.69 9.95
CA GLN A 181 4.70 21.54 9.85
C GLN A 181 5.28 21.37 11.24
N GLY A 182 6.38 20.64 11.35
CA GLY A 182 7.10 20.49 12.60
C GLY A 182 7.85 19.18 12.69
N GLY A 183 8.47 18.92 13.84
CA GLY A 183 9.18 17.70 14.13
C GLY A 183 8.38 16.74 15.00
N ALA A 184 9.09 16.07 15.91
CA ALA A 184 8.49 15.14 16.87
C ALA A 184 7.44 15.81 17.77
N THR A 185 7.68 17.05 18.23
CA THR A 185 6.77 17.78 19.13
C THR A 185 5.38 17.97 18.52
N GLU A 186 5.31 18.51 17.30
CA GLU A 186 4.06 18.76 16.58
C GLU A 186 3.40 17.45 16.16
N THR A 187 4.20 16.43 15.80
CA THR A 187 3.69 15.09 15.51
C THR A 187 3.02 14.49 16.75
N GLN A 188 3.59 14.64 17.95
CA GLN A 188 2.97 14.15 19.18
C GLN A 188 1.68 14.91 19.54
N ALA A 189 1.65 16.23 19.32
CA ALA A 189 0.44 17.02 19.49
C ALA A 189 -0.68 16.55 18.53
N LEU A 190 -0.36 16.27 17.27
CA LEU A 190 -1.30 15.67 16.32
C LEU A 190 -1.77 14.28 16.76
N LEU A 191 -0.86 13.43 17.24
CA LEU A 191 -1.19 12.07 17.68
C LEU A 191 -2.03 12.02 18.96
N ALA A 192 -2.01 13.08 19.78
CA ALA A 192 -2.87 13.24 20.94
C ALA A 192 -4.33 13.58 20.58
N GLU A 193 -4.57 14.10 19.37
CA GLU A 193 -5.91 14.38 18.88
C GLU A 193 -6.64 13.10 18.44
N ARG A 194 -7.98 13.16 18.41
CA ARG A 194 -8.79 12.05 17.90
C ARG A 194 -8.77 12.05 16.37
N TRP A 195 -8.61 10.88 15.75
CA TRP A 195 -8.67 10.69 14.30
C TRP A 195 -9.61 9.54 13.91
N ASP A 196 -10.17 9.60 12.72
CA ASP A 196 -10.99 8.53 12.16
C ASP A 196 -10.13 7.54 11.34
N LYS A 197 -8.93 7.95 10.91
CA LYS A 197 -7.83 7.10 10.44
C LYS A 197 -6.49 7.83 10.50
N ILE A 198 -5.40 7.11 10.75
CA ILE A 198 -4.02 7.64 10.61
C ILE A 198 -3.30 6.85 9.52
N CYS A 199 -2.66 7.55 8.59
CA CYS A 199 -1.79 7.00 7.55
C CYS A 199 -0.37 7.48 7.84
N PHE A 200 0.57 6.56 8.04
CA PHE A 200 1.95 6.87 8.37
C PHE A 200 2.89 6.10 7.44
N THR A 201 3.83 6.81 6.83
CA THR A 201 4.97 6.20 6.14
C THR A 201 6.26 6.49 6.89
N GLY A 202 7.06 5.48 7.19
CA GLY A 202 8.33 5.66 7.89
C GLY A 202 8.97 4.37 8.37
N ASN A 203 9.56 4.38 9.57
CA ASN A 203 10.20 3.20 10.14
C ASN A 203 9.32 2.51 11.19
N ALA A 204 9.59 1.23 11.46
CA ALA A 204 8.80 0.43 12.38
C ALA A 204 8.83 0.93 13.84
N THR A 205 9.89 1.59 14.27
CA THR A 205 9.96 2.18 15.63
C THR A 205 8.90 3.28 15.79
N VAL A 206 8.84 4.22 14.85
CA VAL A 206 7.83 5.29 14.88
C VAL A 206 6.44 4.74 14.54
N GLY A 207 6.33 3.75 13.64
CA GLY A 207 5.06 3.08 13.34
C GLY A 207 4.39 2.47 14.59
N ARG A 208 5.17 1.90 15.51
CA ARG A 208 4.66 1.43 16.82
C ARG A 208 4.17 2.57 17.70
N ILE A 209 4.87 3.70 17.74
CA ILE A 209 4.44 4.90 18.49
C ILE A 209 3.10 5.42 17.94
N VAL A 210 2.97 5.50 16.61
CA VAL A 210 1.71 5.91 15.95
C VAL A 210 0.58 4.94 16.29
N ALA A 211 0.82 3.63 16.21
CA ALA A 211 -0.19 2.62 16.56
C ALA A 211 -0.59 2.69 18.05
N GLN A 212 0.35 2.93 18.95
CA GLN A 212 0.09 3.13 20.38
C GLN A 212 -0.75 4.38 20.64
N ALA A 213 -0.47 5.49 19.95
CA ALA A 213 -1.26 6.71 20.06
C ALA A 213 -2.68 6.58 19.45
N ALA A 214 -2.84 5.74 18.43
CA ALA A 214 -4.12 5.44 17.81
C ALA A 214 -5.04 4.56 18.69
N ALA A 215 -4.45 3.67 19.50
CA ALA A 215 -5.17 2.64 20.26
C ALA A 215 -6.21 3.19 21.26
N PRO A 216 -5.95 4.24 22.06
CA PRO A 216 -6.94 4.80 22.99
C PRO A 216 -8.25 5.25 22.32
N ASN A 217 -8.17 5.71 21.07
CA ASN A 217 -9.33 6.16 20.29
C ASN A 217 -9.90 5.07 19.36
N LEU A 218 -9.34 3.85 19.41
CA LEU A 218 -9.62 2.76 18.46
C LEU A 218 -9.50 3.21 17.00
N THR A 219 -8.56 4.12 16.74
CA THR A 219 -8.36 4.68 15.41
C THR A 219 -7.65 3.65 14.53
N PRO A 220 -8.20 3.27 13.38
CA PRO A 220 -7.51 2.39 12.44
C PRO A 220 -6.27 3.09 11.89
N VAL A 221 -5.19 2.33 11.70
CA VAL A 221 -3.94 2.81 11.10
C VAL A 221 -3.72 2.19 9.72
N LEU A 222 -3.04 2.91 8.84
CA LEU A 222 -2.35 2.39 7.67
C LEU A 222 -0.87 2.72 7.88
N LEU A 223 -0.04 1.67 7.93
CA LEU A 223 1.39 1.79 8.21
C LEU A 223 2.15 1.29 6.98
N GLU A 224 2.90 2.17 6.34
CA GLU A 224 3.84 1.86 5.26
C GLU A 224 5.25 1.94 5.83
N LEU A 225 5.86 0.81 6.14
CA LEU A 225 7.14 0.75 6.84
C LEU A 225 8.24 0.17 5.94
N GLY A 226 9.48 0.25 6.41
CA GLY A 226 10.63 -0.34 5.75
C GLY A 226 10.78 -1.85 5.98
N GLY A 227 11.93 -2.38 5.62
CA GLY A 227 12.26 -3.79 5.81
C GLY A 227 13.62 -4.14 5.23
N ARG A 228 14.10 -5.35 5.48
CA ARG A 228 15.36 -5.83 4.89
C ARG A 228 15.04 -6.65 3.64
N ASN A 229 14.69 -5.96 2.55
CA ASN A 229 14.22 -6.58 1.32
C ASN A 229 15.28 -7.50 0.68
N PRO A 230 15.03 -8.81 0.53
CA PRO A 230 15.95 -9.74 -0.10
C PRO A 230 15.88 -9.68 -1.63
N ALA A 231 17.02 -9.89 -2.28
CA ALA A 231 17.09 -10.30 -3.68
C ALA A 231 17.71 -11.69 -3.79
N PHE A 232 17.06 -12.61 -4.51
CA PHE A 232 17.50 -13.98 -4.75
C PHE A 232 18.05 -14.10 -6.17
N ILE A 233 19.31 -14.49 -6.32
CA ILE A 233 19.93 -14.72 -7.64
C ILE A 233 20.45 -16.16 -7.69
N THR A 234 19.73 -17.00 -8.43
CA THR A 234 20.13 -18.40 -8.66
C THR A 234 21.20 -18.51 -9.74
N LYS A 235 21.95 -19.61 -9.78
CA LYS A 235 22.92 -19.87 -10.86
C LYS A 235 22.33 -19.96 -12.28
N LYS A 236 21.00 -20.02 -12.42
CA LYS A 236 20.29 -20.02 -13.71
C LYS A 236 19.76 -18.64 -14.10
N ALA A 237 19.99 -17.61 -13.28
CA ALA A 237 19.61 -16.25 -13.59
C ALA A 237 20.42 -15.69 -14.78
N ASP A 238 19.83 -14.74 -15.50
CA ASP A 238 20.62 -13.82 -16.31
C ASP A 238 21.35 -12.85 -15.38
N VAL A 239 22.63 -13.14 -15.13
CA VAL A 239 23.47 -12.39 -14.18
C VAL A 239 23.67 -10.94 -14.61
N ARG A 240 23.78 -10.67 -15.92
CA ARG A 240 23.91 -9.29 -16.43
C ARG A 240 22.63 -8.51 -16.14
N LEU A 241 21.48 -9.10 -16.44
CA LEU A 241 20.17 -8.49 -16.21
C LEU A 241 19.96 -8.17 -14.73
N ALA A 242 20.27 -9.14 -13.86
CA ALA A 242 20.17 -8.96 -12.41
C ALA A 242 21.08 -7.83 -11.91
N ALA A 243 22.36 -7.83 -12.32
CA ALA A 243 23.30 -6.77 -11.95
C ALA A 243 22.80 -5.38 -12.39
N ARG A 244 22.33 -5.25 -13.64
CA ARG A 244 21.81 -3.97 -14.17
C ARG A 244 20.65 -3.43 -13.35
N ARG A 245 19.63 -4.26 -13.11
CA ARG A 245 18.38 -3.86 -12.48
C ARG A 245 18.55 -3.58 -10.98
N LEU A 246 19.31 -4.43 -10.29
CA LEU A 246 19.60 -4.23 -8.86
C LEU A 246 20.52 -3.02 -8.64
N PHE A 247 21.52 -2.81 -9.51
CA PHE A 247 22.39 -1.65 -9.39
C PHE A 247 21.61 -0.35 -9.59
N TRP A 248 20.81 -0.25 -10.66
CA TRP A 248 19.91 0.90 -10.88
C TRP A 248 19.01 1.17 -9.66
N ALA A 249 18.37 0.14 -9.14
CA ALA A 249 17.50 0.28 -7.97
C ALA A 249 18.25 0.81 -6.75
N LYS A 250 19.49 0.34 -6.51
CA LYS A 250 20.29 0.80 -5.37
C LYS A 250 20.77 2.24 -5.53
N THR A 251 21.05 2.68 -6.75
CA THR A 251 21.55 4.04 -6.98
C THR A 251 20.43 5.08 -7.11
N PHE A 252 19.22 4.65 -7.46
CA PHE A 252 18.02 5.49 -7.44
C PHE A 252 17.80 6.10 -6.05
N ASN A 253 17.67 7.43 -5.95
CA ASN A 253 17.59 8.16 -4.68
C ASN A 253 18.74 7.85 -3.68
N ALA A 254 19.91 7.45 -4.18
CA ALA A 254 21.04 6.93 -3.38
C ALA A 254 20.63 5.79 -2.43
N GLY A 255 19.69 4.93 -2.85
CA GLY A 255 19.25 3.75 -2.09
C GLY A 255 18.30 4.06 -0.95
N GLN A 256 17.89 5.32 -0.78
CA GLN A 256 16.94 5.78 0.24
C GLN A 256 15.50 5.49 -0.20
N ILE A 257 15.17 4.23 -0.47
CA ILE A 257 13.85 3.77 -0.91
C ILE A 257 13.48 2.53 -0.09
N CYS A 258 12.28 2.52 0.50
CA CYS A 258 11.80 1.40 1.33
C CYS A 258 11.68 0.08 0.56
N LEU A 259 11.62 0.14 -0.77
CA LEU A 259 11.63 -1.02 -1.65
C LEU A 259 13.04 -1.44 -2.06
N SER A 260 14.08 -0.65 -1.82
CA SER A 260 15.44 -0.96 -2.25
C SER A 260 15.88 -2.31 -1.68
N GLN A 261 16.53 -3.15 -2.49
CA GLN A 261 17.09 -4.38 -1.95
C GLN A 261 18.11 -4.04 -0.87
N ASN A 262 17.98 -4.69 0.29
CA ASN A 262 18.90 -4.50 1.39
C ASN A 262 20.13 -5.39 1.22
N TYR A 263 19.92 -6.63 0.78
CA TYR A 263 20.97 -7.61 0.52
C TYR A 263 20.57 -8.56 -0.61
N ILE A 264 21.58 -9.20 -1.21
CA ILE A 264 21.47 -10.13 -2.32
C ILE A 264 21.97 -11.49 -1.84
N LEU A 265 21.08 -12.48 -1.84
CA LEU A 265 21.39 -13.90 -1.65
C LEU A 265 21.70 -14.49 -3.03
N VAL A 266 22.96 -14.83 -3.28
CA VAL A 266 23.43 -15.31 -4.58
C VAL A 266 24.06 -16.69 -4.47
N ASP A 267 23.79 -17.55 -5.43
CA ASP A 267 24.46 -18.85 -5.55
C ASP A 267 25.99 -18.66 -5.65
N LYS A 268 26.73 -19.35 -4.78
CA LYS A 268 28.21 -19.26 -4.66
C LYS A 268 28.92 -19.44 -6.01
N GLU A 269 28.36 -20.26 -6.92
CA GLU A 269 28.97 -20.54 -8.23
C GLU A 269 29.07 -19.30 -9.13
N ILE A 270 28.19 -18.29 -8.96
CA ILE A 270 28.09 -17.12 -9.86
C ILE A 270 28.50 -15.80 -9.19
N VAL A 271 29.00 -15.81 -7.96
CA VAL A 271 29.41 -14.59 -7.23
C VAL A 271 30.43 -13.78 -8.02
N SER A 272 31.48 -14.42 -8.52
CA SER A 272 32.55 -13.75 -9.27
C SER A 272 32.03 -13.12 -10.57
N GLN A 273 31.12 -13.80 -11.26
CA GLN A 273 30.44 -13.30 -12.45
C GLN A 273 29.56 -12.10 -12.09
N LEU A 274 28.78 -12.16 -11.01
CA LEU A 274 27.91 -11.08 -10.57
C LEU A 274 28.70 -9.81 -10.20
N VAL A 275 29.81 -9.96 -9.45
CA VAL A 275 30.72 -8.85 -9.11
C VAL A 275 31.30 -8.21 -10.37
N THR A 276 31.71 -9.04 -11.34
CA THR A 276 32.19 -8.55 -12.65
C THR A 276 31.11 -7.76 -13.39
N GLU A 277 29.87 -8.24 -13.39
CA GLU A 277 28.76 -7.56 -14.04
C GLU A 277 28.39 -6.25 -13.34
N PHE A 278 28.38 -6.19 -12.01
CA PHE A 278 28.22 -4.93 -11.27
C PHE A 278 29.30 -3.92 -11.64
N GLY A 279 30.57 -4.32 -11.73
CA GLY A 279 31.65 -3.45 -12.18
C GLY A 279 31.46 -2.90 -13.59
N LYS A 280 30.91 -3.71 -14.51
CA LYS A 280 30.56 -3.25 -15.86
C LYS A 280 29.37 -2.28 -15.85
N VAL A 281 28.31 -2.55 -15.08
CA VAL A 281 27.15 -1.65 -14.97
C VAL A 281 27.54 -0.32 -14.35
N TRP A 282 28.35 -0.34 -13.30
CA TRP A 282 28.89 0.85 -12.69
C TRP A 282 29.53 1.78 -13.72
N LYS A 283 30.48 1.25 -14.51
CA LYS A 283 31.19 2.03 -15.53
C LYS A 283 30.27 2.51 -16.65
N GLU A 284 29.20 1.78 -16.93
CA GLU A 284 28.20 2.17 -17.91
C GLU A 284 27.33 3.34 -17.40
N PHE A 285 26.88 3.28 -16.15
CA PHE A 285 25.97 4.29 -15.59
C PHE A 285 26.70 5.57 -15.15
N TYR A 286 27.94 5.42 -14.69
CA TYR A 286 28.75 6.52 -14.16
C TYR A 286 30.16 6.51 -14.79
N PRO A 287 30.30 6.72 -16.12
CA PRO A 287 31.57 6.62 -16.83
C PRO A 287 32.62 7.63 -16.31
N ASP A 288 32.17 8.80 -15.86
CA ASP A 288 33.02 9.87 -15.33
C ASP A 288 33.10 9.86 -13.79
N GLY A 289 32.63 8.78 -13.15
CA GLY A 289 32.57 8.63 -11.71
C GLY A 289 31.26 9.14 -11.08
N VAL A 290 30.88 8.55 -9.95
CA VAL A 290 29.56 8.78 -9.35
C VAL A 290 29.45 10.16 -8.69
N LYS A 291 30.52 10.62 -8.02
CA LYS A 291 30.51 11.90 -7.30
C LYS A 291 30.24 13.09 -8.22
N ALA A 292 30.82 13.06 -9.43
CA ALA A 292 30.67 14.10 -10.46
C ALA A 292 29.36 13.97 -11.27
N SER A 293 28.64 12.86 -11.13
CA SER A 293 27.42 12.62 -11.91
C SER A 293 26.28 13.53 -11.45
N PRO A 294 25.58 14.20 -12.39
CA PRO A 294 24.35 14.93 -12.08
C PRO A 294 23.16 14.00 -11.83
N ASP A 295 23.31 12.69 -12.06
CA ASP A 295 22.28 11.66 -11.97
C ASP A 295 22.37 10.84 -10.67
N PHE A 296 23.03 11.36 -9.63
CA PHE A 296 23.15 10.69 -8.34
C PHE A 296 22.79 11.62 -7.18
N CYS A 297 21.90 11.14 -6.30
CA CYS A 297 21.43 11.85 -5.12
C CYS A 297 22.50 11.96 -4.01
N ARG A 298 22.13 12.60 -2.91
CA ARG A 298 22.89 12.70 -1.65
C ARG A 298 22.07 12.13 -0.49
N ILE A 299 22.75 11.77 0.59
CA ILE A 299 22.09 11.32 1.81
C ILE A 299 21.38 12.50 2.48
N ILE A 300 20.15 12.29 2.97
CA ILE A 300 19.26 13.37 3.42
C ILE A 300 19.87 14.31 4.45
N ASN A 301 20.66 13.82 5.41
CA ASN A 301 21.26 14.63 6.47
C ASN A 301 22.50 13.93 7.08
N ASP A 302 23.24 14.66 7.91
CA ASP A 302 24.49 14.21 8.52
C ASP A 302 24.27 13.01 9.46
N ALA A 303 23.13 12.95 10.15
CA ALA A 303 22.80 11.83 11.03
C ALA A 303 22.60 10.53 10.25
N ALA A 304 21.90 10.58 9.11
CA ALA A 304 21.73 9.44 8.22
C ALA A 304 23.06 9.04 7.56
N PHE A 305 23.88 10.01 7.17
CA PHE A 305 25.22 9.77 6.64
C PHE A 305 26.08 9.00 7.63
N ARG A 306 26.18 9.49 8.89
CA ARG A 306 26.96 8.84 9.95
C ARG A 306 26.44 7.45 10.26
N ARG A 307 25.12 7.25 10.34
CA ARG A 307 24.52 5.92 10.54
C ARG A 307 24.95 4.93 9.45
N ILE A 308 24.94 5.33 8.18
CA ILE A 308 25.36 4.46 7.07
C ILE A 308 26.86 4.19 7.13
N LYS A 309 27.67 5.21 7.41
CA LYS A 309 29.11 5.08 7.60
C LYS A 309 29.44 4.11 8.73
N ASP A 310 28.78 4.23 9.88
CA ASP A 310 28.98 3.35 11.04
C ASP A 310 28.67 1.87 10.70
N MET A 311 27.65 1.62 9.87
CA MET A 311 27.34 0.26 9.40
C MET A 311 28.46 -0.31 8.52
N ILE A 312 29.07 0.51 7.67
CA ILE A 312 30.18 0.11 6.80
C ILE A 312 31.46 -0.08 7.61
N ASP A 313 31.76 0.80 8.56
CA ASP A 313 32.93 0.67 9.43
C ASP A 313 32.80 -0.57 10.35
N SER A 314 31.57 -0.95 10.71
CA SER A 314 31.29 -2.10 11.58
C SER A 314 31.19 -3.43 10.84
N THR A 315 31.10 -3.43 9.50
CA THR A 315 30.96 -4.65 8.70
C THR A 315 32.21 -5.55 8.85
N LYS A 316 32.01 -6.86 8.77
CA LYS A 316 33.10 -7.83 8.58
C LYS A 316 33.25 -8.23 7.11
N GLY A 317 32.41 -7.66 6.24
CA GLY A 317 32.47 -7.88 4.81
C GLY A 317 33.69 -7.25 4.13
N LYS A 318 33.95 -7.71 2.92
CA LYS A 318 34.97 -7.17 2.03
C LYS A 318 34.33 -6.21 1.03
N ILE A 319 34.78 -4.95 1.04
CA ILE A 319 34.44 -3.99 -0.02
C ILE A 319 35.09 -4.44 -1.32
N LEU A 320 34.27 -4.65 -2.35
CA LEU A 320 34.68 -5.12 -3.68
C LEU A 320 34.73 -3.99 -4.70
N LEU A 321 33.82 -3.01 -4.59
CA LEU A 321 33.74 -1.81 -5.43
C LEU A 321 33.27 -0.62 -4.59
N GLY A 322 33.75 0.58 -4.89
CA GLY A 322 33.35 1.82 -4.22
C GLY A 322 33.97 1.99 -2.83
N GLY A 323 33.19 2.60 -1.92
CA GLY A 323 33.58 2.84 -0.53
C GLY A 323 34.04 4.27 -0.24
N THR A 324 34.13 5.14 -1.24
CA THR A 324 34.47 6.56 -1.02
C THR A 324 33.30 7.30 -0.41
N MET A 325 33.56 8.22 0.52
CA MET A 325 32.55 9.06 1.14
C MET A 325 33.02 10.50 1.27
N ASP A 326 32.07 11.45 1.30
CA ASP A 326 32.29 12.85 1.62
C ASP A 326 31.16 13.34 2.53
N GLU A 327 31.46 13.55 3.81
CA GLU A 327 30.48 14.00 4.81
C GLU A 327 29.95 15.41 4.51
N LYS A 328 30.80 16.30 3.96
CA LYS A 328 30.41 17.69 3.65
C LYS A 328 29.36 17.76 2.55
N GLU A 329 29.48 16.90 1.54
CA GLU A 329 28.50 16.77 0.47
C GLU A 329 27.39 15.74 0.76
N ARG A 330 27.46 15.06 1.93
CA ARG A 330 26.60 13.92 2.27
C ARG A 330 26.60 12.85 1.17
N PHE A 331 27.75 12.66 0.52
CA PHE A 331 27.95 11.72 -0.58
C PHE A 331 28.49 10.40 -0.06
N ILE A 332 27.80 9.31 -0.38
CA ILE A 332 28.30 7.95 -0.19
C ILE A 332 28.31 7.30 -1.57
N GLU A 333 29.50 6.89 -2.02
CA GLU A 333 29.64 6.19 -3.28
C GLU A 333 28.90 4.83 -3.20
N PRO A 334 28.22 4.38 -4.26
CA PRO A 334 27.65 3.04 -4.30
C PRO A 334 28.70 2.02 -3.84
N THR A 335 28.41 1.18 -2.85
CA THR A 335 29.46 0.32 -2.27
C THR A 335 29.02 -1.12 -2.37
N LEU A 336 29.76 -1.93 -3.13
CA LEU A 336 29.53 -3.36 -3.24
C LEU A 336 30.32 -4.07 -2.14
N VAL A 337 29.63 -4.72 -1.20
CA VAL A 337 30.25 -5.42 -0.08
C VAL A 337 29.84 -6.89 -0.11
N GLN A 338 30.82 -7.79 -0.11
CA GLN A 338 30.55 -9.21 0.13
C GLN A 338 30.69 -9.52 1.62
N VAL A 339 29.65 -10.08 2.21
CA VAL A 339 29.63 -10.55 3.60
C VAL A 339 29.49 -12.08 3.62
N ASP A 340 29.99 -12.70 4.69
CA ASP A 340 29.94 -14.16 4.86
C ASP A 340 28.93 -14.62 5.93
N SER A 341 28.23 -13.67 6.59
CA SER A 341 27.25 -13.95 7.64
C SER A 341 26.00 -13.08 7.51
N ALA A 342 24.85 -13.64 7.86
CA ALA A 342 23.58 -12.92 7.97
C ALA A 342 23.51 -12.01 9.21
N ASP A 343 24.42 -12.18 10.17
CA ASP A 343 24.55 -11.33 11.35
C ASP A 343 25.33 -10.02 11.08
N ASP A 344 25.91 -9.88 9.89
CA ASP A 344 26.59 -8.64 9.50
C ASP A 344 25.61 -7.45 9.55
N PRO A 345 26.01 -6.28 10.08
CA PRO A 345 25.13 -5.11 10.17
C PRO A 345 24.49 -4.72 8.83
N LEU A 346 25.18 -4.96 7.71
CA LEU A 346 24.68 -4.66 6.36
C LEU A 346 23.56 -5.60 5.87
N VAL A 347 23.35 -6.74 6.56
CA VAL A 347 22.24 -7.66 6.33
C VAL A 347 21.18 -7.47 7.41
N ARG A 348 21.60 -7.35 8.67
CA ARG A 348 20.72 -7.32 9.85
C ARG A 348 19.83 -6.08 9.90
N TRP A 349 20.37 -4.92 9.51
CA TRP A 349 19.68 -3.64 9.58
C TRP A 349 19.30 -3.12 8.19
N GLU A 350 18.26 -2.29 8.14
CA GLU A 350 17.88 -1.60 6.91
C GLU A 350 18.92 -0.51 6.60
N THR A 351 19.70 -0.72 5.54
CA THR A 351 20.80 0.16 5.14
C THR A 351 20.31 1.54 4.74
N PHE A 352 19.21 1.60 3.98
CA PHE A 352 18.57 2.82 3.47
C PHE A 352 19.59 3.84 2.90
N GLY A 353 20.54 3.32 2.13
CA GLY A 353 21.67 4.02 1.54
C GLY A 353 22.27 3.19 0.41
N PRO A 354 23.29 3.68 -0.32
CA PRO A 354 23.70 3.10 -1.61
C PRO A 354 24.63 1.87 -1.46
N ILE A 355 24.32 0.96 -0.53
CA ILE A 355 25.13 -0.22 -0.22
C ILE A 355 24.51 -1.48 -0.83
N ILE A 356 25.28 -2.16 -1.69
CA ILE A 356 24.90 -3.42 -2.32
C ILE A 356 25.61 -4.54 -1.56
N THR A 357 24.88 -5.19 -0.65
CA THR A 357 25.41 -6.31 0.15
C THR A 357 25.18 -7.63 -0.57
N ILE A 358 26.23 -8.40 -0.85
CA ILE A 358 26.16 -9.75 -1.40
C ILE A 358 26.45 -10.77 -0.30
N LEU A 359 25.56 -11.74 -0.12
CA LEU A 359 25.72 -12.89 0.77
C LEU A 359 25.69 -14.19 -0.06
N PRO A 360 26.85 -14.83 -0.30
CA PRO A 360 26.92 -16.10 -1.03
C PRO A 360 26.26 -17.26 -0.29
N VAL A 361 25.39 -17.99 -0.97
CA VAL A 361 24.67 -19.17 -0.45
C VAL A 361 24.94 -20.42 -1.29
N GLY A 362 24.81 -21.60 -0.71
CA GLY A 362 24.98 -22.88 -1.39
C GLY A 362 23.83 -23.22 -2.35
N ASP A 363 22.60 -22.84 -2.02
CA ASP A 363 21.43 -23.04 -2.87
C ASP A 363 20.25 -22.11 -2.51
N LEU A 364 19.15 -22.26 -3.25
CA LEU A 364 17.93 -21.47 -3.04
C LEU A 364 17.20 -21.79 -1.73
N ASP A 365 17.32 -23.02 -1.20
CA ASP A 365 16.69 -23.38 0.08
C ASP A 365 17.37 -22.68 1.25
N GLU A 366 18.70 -22.64 1.24
CA GLU A 366 19.48 -21.85 2.18
C GLU A 366 19.14 -20.35 2.07
N ALA A 367 19.06 -19.81 0.84
CA ALA A 367 18.67 -18.42 0.63
C ALA A 367 17.31 -18.09 1.27
N ILE A 368 16.29 -18.92 1.01
CA ILE A 368 14.95 -18.73 1.55
C ILE A 368 14.96 -18.81 3.08
N ARG A 369 15.70 -19.76 3.66
CA ARG A 369 15.83 -19.88 5.13
C ARG A 369 16.46 -18.63 5.73
N ILE A 370 17.60 -18.20 5.22
CA ILE A 370 18.29 -16.98 5.69
C ILE A 370 17.38 -15.77 5.57
N SER A 371 16.70 -15.62 4.43
CA SER A 371 15.79 -14.49 4.23
C SER A 371 14.69 -14.43 5.29
N ASN A 372 14.04 -15.56 5.56
CA ASN A 372 12.97 -15.65 6.54
C ASN A 372 13.46 -15.39 7.99
N ASP A 373 14.73 -15.71 8.29
CA ASP A 373 15.34 -15.45 9.59
C ASP A 373 15.76 -13.97 9.76
N VAL A 374 16.26 -13.34 8.69
CA VAL A 374 16.67 -11.93 8.69
C VAL A 374 15.46 -11.01 8.80
N ASP A 375 14.43 -11.24 7.98
CA ASP A 375 13.17 -10.50 7.99
C ASP A 375 12.06 -11.43 7.48
N ASN A 376 11.13 -11.80 8.37
CA ASN A 376 10.05 -12.72 8.01
C ASN A 376 8.90 -12.03 7.26
N THR A 377 8.91 -10.69 7.16
CA THR A 377 7.89 -9.91 6.45
C THR A 377 8.44 -8.60 5.86
N PRO A 378 9.48 -8.65 5.00
CA PRO A 378 9.99 -7.46 4.31
C PRO A 378 8.92 -6.81 3.43
N LEU A 379 9.13 -5.54 3.07
CA LEU A 379 8.19 -4.84 2.21
C LEU A 379 8.19 -5.43 0.79
N ALA A 380 9.36 -5.81 0.27
CA ALA A 380 9.54 -6.38 -1.05
C ALA A 380 10.46 -7.60 -1.05
N ALA A 381 10.27 -8.49 -2.03
CA ALA A 381 11.18 -9.56 -2.38
C ALA A 381 11.46 -9.58 -3.90
N TYR A 382 12.69 -9.88 -4.29
CA TYR A 382 13.12 -9.87 -5.70
C TYR A 382 13.72 -11.20 -6.09
N ALA A 383 13.24 -11.86 -7.14
CA ALA A 383 13.76 -13.17 -7.56
C ALA A 383 14.23 -13.17 -9.01
N PHE A 384 15.43 -13.69 -9.23
CA PHE A 384 16.08 -13.88 -10.52
C PHE A 384 16.45 -15.36 -10.69
N GLY A 385 15.83 -16.03 -11.67
CA GLY A 385 16.00 -17.46 -11.91
C GLY A 385 14.95 -18.04 -12.85
N THR A 386 14.81 -19.36 -12.84
CA THR A 386 13.77 -20.05 -13.63
C THR A 386 12.39 -19.88 -13.00
N LYS A 387 11.33 -20.13 -13.78
CA LYS A 387 9.94 -20.09 -13.28
C LYS A 387 9.74 -20.96 -12.03
N LYS A 388 10.31 -22.17 -12.00
CA LYS A 388 10.20 -23.09 -10.85
C LYS A 388 10.86 -22.54 -9.59
N GLU A 389 12.02 -21.89 -9.73
CA GLU A 389 12.74 -21.27 -8.63
C GLU A 389 11.99 -20.04 -8.11
N VAL A 390 11.43 -19.22 -9.01
CA VAL A 390 10.59 -18.08 -8.66
C VAL A 390 9.33 -18.50 -7.88
N GLU A 391 8.59 -19.50 -8.36
CA GLU A 391 7.41 -20.03 -7.64
C GLU A 391 7.77 -20.55 -6.25
N LYS A 392 8.97 -21.13 -6.10
CA LYS A 392 9.47 -21.56 -4.79
C LYS A 392 9.72 -20.37 -3.86
N VAL A 393 10.36 -19.30 -4.33
CA VAL A 393 10.52 -18.06 -3.54
C VAL A 393 9.16 -17.52 -3.13
N LEU A 394 8.23 -17.36 -4.08
CA LEU A 394 6.90 -16.80 -3.82
C LEU A 394 6.06 -17.64 -2.85
N SER A 395 6.24 -18.97 -2.83
CA SER A 395 5.51 -19.87 -1.92
C SER A 395 6.15 -19.99 -0.53
N CYS A 396 7.42 -19.63 -0.38
CA CYS A 396 8.16 -19.80 0.88
C CYS A 396 8.58 -18.49 1.57
N VAL A 397 8.51 -17.35 0.89
CA VAL A 397 8.87 -16.03 1.43
C VAL A 397 7.63 -15.16 1.52
N ARG A 398 7.35 -14.63 2.71
CA ARG A 398 6.28 -13.65 2.93
C ARG A 398 6.83 -12.25 2.70
N SER A 399 6.11 -11.40 1.98
CA SER A 399 6.46 -9.99 1.80
C SER A 399 5.21 -9.15 1.51
N GLY A 400 5.34 -7.82 1.56
CA GLY A 400 4.28 -6.91 1.11
C GLY A 400 3.97 -7.08 -0.38
N GLY A 401 5.02 -7.17 -1.20
CA GLY A 401 4.93 -7.54 -2.60
C GLY A 401 6.22 -8.16 -3.14
N ALA A 402 6.23 -8.51 -4.43
CA ALA A 402 7.39 -9.09 -5.08
C ALA A 402 7.50 -8.67 -6.55
N THR A 403 8.71 -8.40 -7.01
CA THR A 403 9.00 -8.22 -8.45
C THR A 403 9.91 -9.35 -8.94
N ILE A 404 9.57 -9.92 -10.09
CA ILE A 404 10.32 -11.02 -10.70
C ILE A 404 11.19 -10.48 -11.83
N ASN A 405 12.46 -10.89 -11.83
CA ASN A 405 13.50 -10.44 -12.75
C ASN A 405 13.73 -8.92 -12.75
N ASP A 406 13.16 -8.16 -11.82
CA ASP A 406 13.28 -6.70 -11.75
C ASP A 406 13.07 -6.22 -10.30
N THR A 407 13.09 -4.92 -10.09
CA THR A 407 12.85 -4.26 -8.79
C THR A 407 11.71 -3.26 -8.90
N TYR A 408 11.13 -2.84 -7.77
CA TYR A 408 10.10 -1.77 -7.64
C TYR A 408 8.75 -1.95 -8.35
N MET A 409 8.68 -2.67 -9.48
CA MET A 409 7.51 -2.71 -10.37
C MET A 409 6.19 -3.02 -9.66
N HIS A 410 6.15 -3.99 -8.74
CA HIS A 410 4.91 -4.31 -8.01
C HIS A 410 4.36 -3.14 -7.19
N GLY A 411 5.22 -2.25 -6.68
CA GLY A 411 4.83 -1.10 -5.88
C GLY A 411 4.51 0.15 -6.70
N ILE A 412 5.08 0.29 -7.91
CA ILE A 412 4.90 1.49 -8.74
C ILE A 412 3.84 1.35 -9.83
N ILE A 413 3.41 0.12 -10.17
CA ILE A 413 2.33 -0.07 -11.15
C ILE A 413 1.04 0.51 -10.58
N PRO A 414 0.41 1.50 -11.25
CA PRO A 414 -0.84 2.07 -10.78
C PRO A 414 -1.93 1.01 -10.65
N ASN A 415 -2.75 1.10 -9.60
CA ASN A 415 -3.86 0.18 -9.28
C ASN A 415 -3.49 -1.21 -8.76
N VAL A 416 -2.21 -1.51 -8.56
CA VAL A 416 -1.82 -2.64 -7.73
C VAL A 416 -1.79 -2.15 -6.28
N PRO A 417 -2.43 -2.85 -5.31
CA PRO A 417 -2.32 -2.50 -3.90
C PRO A 417 -0.85 -2.51 -3.47
N PHE A 418 -0.38 -1.39 -2.95
CA PHE A 418 0.95 -1.25 -2.40
C PHE A 418 0.84 -1.15 -0.88
N GLY A 419 1.52 -2.04 -0.16
CA GLY A 419 1.53 -2.06 1.30
C GLY A 419 2.34 -3.20 1.88
N GLY A 420 2.70 -3.07 3.16
CA GLY A 420 3.43 -4.08 3.91
C GLY A 420 2.55 -5.14 4.60
N VAL A 421 3.23 -6.08 5.24
CA VAL A 421 2.62 -7.07 6.14
C VAL A 421 3.53 -7.24 7.35
N GLY A 422 2.98 -7.39 8.56
CA GLY A 422 3.80 -7.59 9.76
C GLY A 422 4.70 -6.39 10.06
N GLU A 423 6.01 -6.61 10.13
CA GLU A 423 7.01 -5.57 10.45
C GLU A 423 7.15 -4.50 9.36
N SER A 424 6.86 -4.83 8.10
CA SER A 424 6.83 -3.84 7.00
C SER A 424 5.55 -3.03 6.93
N GLY A 425 4.55 -3.33 7.79
CA GLY A 425 3.36 -2.51 7.94
C GLY A 425 2.04 -3.26 7.82
N SER A 426 0.98 -2.48 7.62
CA SER A 426 -0.39 -2.99 7.55
C SER A 426 -1.31 -2.03 6.80
N GLY A 427 -2.13 -2.58 5.91
CA GLY A 427 -2.94 -1.80 4.98
C GLY A 427 -2.24 -1.67 3.64
N ALA A 428 -2.95 -1.11 2.65
CA ALA A 428 -2.40 -0.87 1.32
C ALA A 428 -3.13 0.28 0.66
N TYR A 429 -2.46 0.98 -0.24
CA TYR A 429 -2.99 2.09 -1.02
C TYR A 429 -2.52 2.00 -2.49
N HIS A 430 -2.59 3.11 -3.23
CA HIS A 430 -2.53 3.29 -4.69
C HIS A 430 -3.84 3.04 -5.44
N GLY A 431 -4.19 3.96 -6.35
CA GLY A 431 -5.35 3.86 -7.23
C GLY A 431 -6.65 3.55 -6.48
N ARG A 432 -7.33 2.45 -6.86
CA ARG A 432 -8.54 2.00 -6.18
C ARG A 432 -8.32 1.65 -4.70
N SER A 433 -7.17 1.06 -4.36
CA SER A 433 -6.85 0.66 -2.99
C SER A 433 -6.75 1.88 -2.07
N SER A 434 -6.24 3.01 -2.57
CA SER A 434 -6.30 4.29 -1.84
C SER A 434 -7.74 4.66 -1.47
N PHE A 435 -8.67 4.64 -2.43
CA PHE A 435 -10.09 4.92 -2.13
C PHE A 435 -10.65 3.95 -1.10
N ASP A 436 -10.40 2.65 -1.26
CA ASP A 436 -10.93 1.61 -0.36
C ASP A 436 -10.30 1.71 1.06
N ALA A 437 -9.05 2.15 1.19
CA ALA A 437 -8.37 2.33 2.47
C ALA A 437 -9.00 3.44 3.35
N PHE A 438 -9.68 4.40 2.73
CA PHE A 438 -10.24 5.58 3.40
C PHE A 438 -11.78 5.62 3.41
N VAL A 439 -12.46 4.49 3.16
CA VAL A 439 -13.92 4.34 3.32
C VAL A 439 -14.28 3.25 4.32
N HIS A 440 -15.40 3.44 5.02
CA HIS A 440 -16.10 2.37 5.71
C HIS A 440 -17.06 1.66 4.75
N ARG A 441 -16.92 0.33 4.63
CA ARG A 441 -17.81 -0.53 3.85
C ARG A 441 -19.03 -0.94 4.68
N ARG A 442 -20.06 -0.09 4.68
CA ARG A 442 -21.29 -0.25 5.45
C ARG A 442 -22.28 -1.21 4.77
N SER A 443 -22.54 -2.36 5.39
CA SER A 443 -23.59 -3.29 4.94
C SER A 443 -24.99 -2.73 5.22
N ILE A 444 -25.86 -2.75 4.20
CA ILE A 444 -27.25 -2.28 4.29
C ILE A 444 -28.16 -3.36 3.72
N ALA A 445 -29.18 -3.73 4.49
CA ALA A 445 -30.29 -4.55 4.03
C ALA A 445 -31.61 -3.86 4.41
N THR A 446 -32.64 -4.04 3.61
CA THR A 446 -33.98 -3.51 3.85
C THR A 446 -34.93 -4.69 3.98
N THR A 447 -35.48 -4.93 5.17
CA THR A 447 -36.52 -5.95 5.37
C THR A 447 -37.88 -5.35 4.99
N PRO A 448 -38.50 -5.73 3.86
CA PRO A 448 -39.76 -5.13 3.45
C PRO A 448 -40.90 -5.56 4.38
N GLY A 449 -41.81 -4.66 4.76
CA GLY A 449 -42.92 -5.01 5.67
C GLY A 449 -43.82 -6.16 5.18
N TRP A 450 -43.91 -6.37 3.87
CA TRP A 450 -44.71 -7.46 3.30
C TRP A 450 -44.16 -8.87 3.56
N VAL A 451 -42.90 -9.02 3.99
CA VAL A 451 -42.34 -10.34 4.36
C VAL A 451 -42.66 -10.75 5.80
N GLU A 452 -43.36 -9.93 6.58
CA GLU A 452 -43.61 -10.16 8.01
C GLU A 452 -44.22 -11.54 8.31
N ARG A 453 -45.19 -11.97 7.49
CA ARG A 453 -45.78 -13.30 7.62
C ARG A 453 -44.76 -14.43 7.42
N MET A 454 -43.84 -14.29 6.46
CA MET A 454 -42.76 -15.26 6.25
C MET A 454 -41.77 -15.26 7.43
N LEU A 455 -41.52 -14.10 8.02
CA LEU A 455 -40.66 -13.95 9.19
C LEU A 455 -41.28 -14.47 10.50
N SER A 456 -42.58 -14.76 10.53
CA SER A 456 -43.24 -15.31 11.74
C SER A 456 -42.60 -16.59 12.31
N VAL A 457 -41.87 -17.35 11.48
CA VAL A 457 -41.14 -18.57 11.90
C VAL A 457 -39.99 -18.26 12.87
N ARG A 458 -39.40 -17.06 12.83
CA ARG A 458 -38.31 -16.64 13.74
C ARG A 458 -38.80 -15.99 15.03
N TYR A 459 -40.08 -15.66 15.14
CA TYR A 459 -40.62 -15.02 16.35
C TYR A 459 -41.07 -16.07 17.38
N PRO A 460 -41.01 -15.77 18.68
CA PRO A 460 -41.70 -16.56 19.70
C PRO A 460 -43.23 -16.64 19.45
N PRO A 461 -43.93 -17.64 20.02
CA PRO A 461 -43.38 -18.78 20.75
C PRO A 461 -42.69 -19.78 19.80
N TYR A 462 -41.61 -20.42 20.26
CA TYR A 462 -40.80 -21.34 19.45
C TYR A 462 -41.29 -22.79 19.45
N ALA A 463 -42.28 -23.11 20.29
CA ALA A 463 -42.86 -24.43 20.39
C ALA A 463 -43.31 -24.94 19.00
N GLY A 464 -42.81 -26.11 18.59
CA GLY A 464 -43.09 -26.73 17.30
C GLY A 464 -42.32 -26.17 16.08
N LYS A 465 -41.62 -25.04 16.20
CA LYS A 465 -40.96 -24.39 15.04
C LYS A 465 -39.62 -25.00 14.65
N LEU A 466 -38.85 -25.54 15.61
CA LEU A 466 -37.47 -26.01 15.39
C LEU A 466 -37.33 -27.04 14.26
N ARG A 467 -38.20 -28.06 14.22
CA ARG A 467 -38.13 -29.12 13.19
C ARG A 467 -38.33 -28.57 11.78
N SER A 468 -39.22 -27.57 11.63
CA SER A 468 -39.45 -26.89 10.36
C SER A 468 -38.20 -26.09 9.95
N THR A 469 -37.66 -25.30 10.87
CA THR A 469 -36.46 -24.48 10.65
C THR A 469 -35.24 -25.31 10.25
N LEU A 470 -34.97 -26.42 10.95
CA LEU A 470 -33.84 -27.31 10.62
C LEU A 470 -34.01 -27.95 9.23
N ARG A 471 -35.23 -28.36 8.86
CA ARG A 471 -35.51 -28.91 7.53
C ARG A 471 -35.28 -27.91 6.40
N SER A 472 -35.51 -26.62 6.64
CA SER A 472 -35.33 -25.57 5.63
C SER A 472 -33.93 -24.97 5.60
N GLY A 473 -33.22 -24.93 6.73
CA GLY A 473 -31.98 -24.17 6.88
C GLY A 473 -30.69 -24.99 6.89
N THR A 474 -30.74 -26.29 7.20
CA THR A 474 -29.52 -27.11 7.28
C THR A 474 -29.10 -27.58 5.89
N VAL A 475 -27.99 -27.05 5.39
CA VAL A 475 -27.29 -27.57 4.21
C VAL A 475 -26.59 -28.86 4.60
N ALA A 476 -26.79 -29.93 3.83
CA ALA A 476 -26.04 -31.17 4.05
C ALA A 476 -24.57 -30.95 3.71
N PRO A 477 -23.61 -31.33 4.57
CA PRO A 477 -22.20 -31.22 4.23
C PRO A 477 -21.91 -32.11 3.02
N ASN A 478 -21.14 -31.58 2.08
CA ASN A 478 -20.63 -32.35 0.95
C ASN A 478 -19.31 -33.07 1.31
N PHE A 479 -19.05 -33.27 2.60
CA PHE A 479 -17.85 -33.92 3.14
C PHE A 479 -18.22 -34.87 4.29
N ASP A 480 -17.39 -35.89 4.49
CA ASP A 480 -17.51 -36.82 5.60
C ASP A 480 -16.82 -36.29 6.87
N ARG A 481 -16.84 -37.09 7.94
CA ARG A 481 -16.17 -36.73 9.21
C ARG A 481 -14.64 -36.67 9.12
N SER A 482 -14.05 -37.16 8.04
CA SER A 482 -12.62 -37.03 7.74
C SER A 482 -12.31 -35.83 6.84
N GLY A 483 -13.31 -35.01 6.50
CA GLY A 483 -13.18 -33.85 5.63
C GLY A 483 -13.07 -34.16 4.14
N ARG A 484 -13.26 -35.43 3.74
CA ARG A 484 -13.19 -35.84 2.33
C ARG A 484 -14.51 -35.53 1.65
N THR A 485 -14.45 -34.94 0.45
CA THR A 485 -15.64 -34.62 -0.34
C THR A 485 -16.42 -35.91 -0.66
N THR A 486 -17.68 -35.98 -0.24
CA THR A 486 -18.57 -37.14 -0.46
C THR A 486 -19.41 -37.02 -1.72
N THR A 487 -19.55 -35.81 -2.27
CA THR A 487 -20.26 -35.58 -3.53
C THR A 487 -19.31 -35.61 -4.71
N GLY A 488 -19.26 -36.75 -5.41
CA GLY A 488 -18.70 -36.83 -6.75
C GLY A 488 -19.61 -36.17 -7.81
N PHE A 489 -19.22 -36.26 -9.08
CA PHE A 489 -19.97 -35.71 -10.24
C PHE A 489 -21.48 -36.02 -10.20
N TRP A 490 -21.86 -37.25 -9.86
CA TRP A 490 -23.26 -37.66 -9.74
C TRP A 490 -24.01 -36.99 -8.58
N GLY A 491 -23.32 -36.72 -7.47
CA GLY A 491 -23.89 -35.97 -6.35
C GLY A 491 -24.22 -34.53 -6.74
N TRP A 492 -23.37 -33.92 -7.58
CA TRP A 492 -23.62 -32.59 -8.13
C TRP A 492 -24.79 -32.57 -9.11
N ILE A 493 -24.91 -33.57 -9.98
CA ILE A 493 -26.07 -33.74 -10.87
C ILE A 493 -27.37 -33.88 -10.07
N ILE A 494 -27.39 -34.74 -9.04
CA ILE A 494 -28.58 -34.92 -8.19
C ILE A 494 -28.91 -33.61 -7.48
N TRP A 495 -27.92 -32.91 -6.93
CA TRP A 495 -28.11 -31.62 -6.28
C TRP A 495 -28.69 -30.58 -7.27
N PHE A 496 -28.18 -30.52 -8.50
CA PHE A 496 -28.68 -29.60 -9.52
C PHE A 496 -30.13 -29.89 -9.92
N ILE A 497 -30.45 -31.15 -10.27
CA ILE A 497 -31.80 -31.58 -10.68
C ILE A 497 -32.81 -31.35 -9.55
N THR A 498 -32.38 -31.46 -8.31
CA THR A 498 -33.25 -31.34 -7.14
C THR A 498 -33.27 -29.95 -6.50
N PHE A 499 -32.67 -28.94 -7.15
CA PHE A 499 -32.52 -27.57 -6.61
C PHE A 499 -31.97 -27.56 -5.18
N GLY A 500 -30.89 -28.33 -4.98
CA GLY A 500 -30.19 -28.51 -3.72
C GLY A 500 -30.86 -29.44 -2.72
N GLY A 501 -32.02 -30.02 -3.07
CA GLY A 501 -32.75 -30.96 -2.24
C GLY A 501 -32.51 -32.40 -2.65
N GLY A 502 -31.34 -32.97 -2.36
CA GLY A 502 -30.97 -34.34 -2.78
C GLY A 502 -32.10 -35.38 -2.67
N ALA A 503 -32.03 -36.45 -3.48
CA ALA A 503 -33.04 -37.47 -3.91
C ALA A 503 -34.36 -37.75 -3.13
N ASN A 504 -34.54 -37.25 -1.90
CA ASN A 504 -35.76 -37.28 -1.13
C ASN A 504 -36.90 -36.51 -1.84
N LYS A 505 -38.15 -36.98 -1.66
CA LYS A 505 -39.41 -36.39 -2.20
C LYS A 505 -39.51 -34.85 -2.11
N SER A 506 -38.80 -34.25 -1.14
CA SER A 506 -38.71 -32.79 -0.96
C SER A 506 -38.10 -32.02 -2.14
N GLY A 507 -37.20 -32.63 -2.92
CA GLY A 507 -36.53 -31.97 -4.05
C GLY A 507 -37.48 -31.75 -5.22
N ALA A 508 -38.19 -32.80 -5.64
CA ALA A 508 -39.20 -32.73 -6.69
C ALA A 508 -40.33 -31.74 -6.34
N SER A 509 -40.78 -31.73 -5.07
CA SER A 509 -41.77 -30.74 -4.62
C SER A 509 -41.24 -29.30 -4.67
N ARG A 510 -39.96 -29.07 -4.38
CA ARG A 510 -39.35 -27.73 -4.48
C ARG A 510 -39.27 -27.25 -5.93
N ALA A 511 -38.88 -28.13 -6.85
CA ALA A 511 -38.89 -27.83 -8.28
C ALA A 511 -40.31 -27.48 -8.77
N ALA A 512 -41.32 -28.26 -8.39
CA ALA A 512 -42.71 -27.99 -8.75
C ALA A 512 -43.21 -26.65 -8.17
N VAL A 513 -42.91 -26.35 -6.91
CA VAL A 513 -43.29 -25.07 -6.29
C VAL A 513 -42.60 -23.89 -6.97
N ALA A 514 -41.32 -24.01 -7.34
CA ALA A 514 -40.60 -22.97 -8.08
C ALA A 514 -41.23 -22.70 -9.46
N VAL A 515 -41.64 -23.76 -10.17
CA VAL A 515 -42.35 -23.63 -11.47
C VAL A 515 -43.70 -22.93 -11.28
N VAL A 516 -44.51 -23.34 -10.29
CA VAL A 516 -45.81 -22.72 -10.01
C VAL A 516 -45.64 -21.25 -9.61
N ALA A 517 -44.66 -20.93 -8.76
CA ALA A 517 -44.36 -19.56 -8.36
C ALA A 517 -43.89 -18.70 -9.55
N ALA A 518 -43.06 -19.25 -10.45
CA ALA A 518 -42.62 -18.55 -11.65
C ALA A 518 -43.80 -18.28 -12.61
N ILE A 519 -44.71 -19.25 -12.78
CA ILE A 519 -45.93 -19.09 -13.58
C ILE A 519 -46.83 -17.99 -12.96
N ALA A 520 -47.06 -18.03 -11.65
CA ALA A 520 -47.86 -17.04 -10.94
C ALA A 520 -47.27 -15.62 -11.03
N LEU A 521 -45.94 -15.50 -10.88
CA LEU A 521 -45.24 -14.22 -11.01
C LEU A 521 -45.32 -13.67 -12.45
N ASN A 522 -45.16 -14.53 -13.46
CA ASN A 522 -45.31 -14.13 -14.86
C ASN A 522 -46.75 -13.67 -15.16
N TYR A 523 -47.75 -14.34 -14.59
CA TYR A 523 -49.16 -13.94 -14.72
C TYR A 523 -49.43 -12.58 -14.03
N TYR A 524 -48.83 -12.34 -12.86
CA TYR A 524 -48.93 -11.07 -12.14
C TYR A 524 -48.27 -9.91 -12.91
N ILE A 525 -47.06 -10.11 -13.45
CA ILE A 525 -46.36 -9.11 -14.25
C ILE A 525 -47.17 -8.78 -15.51
N LYS A 526 -47.71 -9.78 -16.23
CA LYS A 526 -48.54 -9.55 -17.42
C LYS A 526 -49.84 -8.78 -17.12
N ARG A 527 -50.43 -8.92 -15.92
CA ARG A 527 -51.61 -8.13 -15.53
C ARG A 527 -51.29 -6.66 -15.25
N ARG A 528 -50.08 -6.34 -14.77
CA ARG A 528 -49.67 -4.95 -14.48
C ARG A 528 -49.15 -4.17 -15.68
N VAL A 529 -48.86 -4.82 -16.81
CA VAL A 529 -48.46 -4.17 -18.07
C VAL A 529 -49.68 -3.80 -18.95
N LYS A 530 -50.90 -4.14 -18.52
CA LYS A 530 -52.17 -3.81 -19.22
C LYS A 530 -52.99 -2.69 -18.55
N VAL A 531 -52.39 -1.91 -17.65
CA VAL A 531 -52.90 -0.65 -17.08
C VAL A 531 -51.77 0.35 -17.15
#